data_AF-A0A7S3S1J1-F1
#
_entry.id   AF-A0A7S3S1J1-F1
#
_cell.length_a   1.000
_cell.length_b   1.000
_cell.length_c   1.000
_cell.angle_alpha   90.00
_cell.angle_beta   90.00
_cell.angle_gamma   90.00
#
_symmetry.space_group_name_H-M   'P 1'
#
loop_
_entity.id
_entity.type
_entity.pdbx_description
1 polymer ?
#
loop_
_entity_poly.entity_id
_entity_poly.type
_entity_poly.pdbx_seq_one_letter_code
_entity_poly.pdbx_strand_id
1 'polypeptide(L)'
;MLEEQLHAIADEDPEEKRREKERLERVAAKKAQEAAAAGGGGAKGPKSKAERDRERKEAREAKAAKDAAEAAEKERLATEQREAAAAELAAAAASAKAAADARLKRESELASAVLSARGRPLVEVVAQLAEHAAGPLAVCGGLLVLCEEHAPQRLLAPLLSVVVARLAAAGVDLAADPSGAASTAAAAEVVGAWQQPVGWLVCRCADRREAQLELLRATCDSLGEAALLAQAAPLLKALWEADLIEEELLLGWAETLRPSLRRCVEPFVTWLRTAAVDAEN
;
A
#
# COMPACT_ATOMS: atom_id res chain seq x y z
N MET A 1 -23.44 -17.29 22.73
CA MET A 1 -24.04 -17.05 21.38
C MET A 1 -23.17 -17.56 20.21
N LEU A 2 -22.24 -18.49 20.43
CA LEU A 2 -21.52 -19.18 19.33
C LEU A 2 -21.65 -20.72 19.40
N GLU A 3 -22.14 -21.28 20.52
CA GLU A 3 -22.40 -22.72 20.65
C GLU A 3 -23.76 -23.15 20.07
N GLU A 4 -24.74 -22.24 20.01
CA GLU A 4 -26.08 -22.54 19.45
C GLU A 4 -26.11 -22.56 17.92
N GLN A 5 -25.10 -22.01 17.23
CA GLN A 5 -25.02 -22.03 15.77
C GLN A 5 -24.24 -23.23 15.20
N LEU A 6 -23.53 -23.99 16.04
CA LEU A 6 -22.82 -25.20 15.61
C LEU A 6 -23.67 -26.48 15.75
N HIS A 7 -24.77 -26.45 16.52
CA HIS A 7 -25.67 -27.59 16.66
C HIS A 7 -26.77 -27.69 15.58
N ALA A 8 -26.96 -26.66 14.75
CA ALA A 8 -27.98 -26.68 13.69
C ALA A 8 -27.50 -27.34 12.38
N ILE A 9 -26.22 -27.73 12.27
CA ILE A 9 -25.63 -28.37 11.09
C ILE A 9 -25.48 -29.89 11.27
N ALA A 10 -25.74 -30.42 12.47
CA ALA A 10 -25.71 -31.85 12.75
C ALA A 10 -27.12 -32.43 12.84
N ASP A 11 -27.31 -33.58 12.20
CA ASP A 11 -28.48 -34.47 12.25
C ASP A 11 -29.64 -34.19 11.28
N GLU A 12 -29.34 -33.92 10.00
CA GLU A 12 -30.20 -34.50 8.96
C GLU A 12 -29.79 -35.96 8.75
N ASP A 13 -30.50 -36.86 9.45
CA ASP A 13 -30.31 -38.31 9.39
C ASP A 13 -30.31 -38.79 7.93
N PRO A 14 -29.22 -39.39 7.42
CA PRO A 14 -29.13 -39.86 6.04
C PRO A 14 -30.19 -40.93 5.71
N GLU A 15 -30.78 -41.59 6.71
CA GLU A 15 -31.93 -42.47 6.50
C GLU A 15 -33.22 -41.72 6.15
N GLU A 16 -33.48 -40.53 6.71
CA GLU A 16 -34.67 -39.74 6.36
C GLU A 16 -34.62 -39.26 4.91
N LYS A 17 -33.45 -38.79 4.45
CA LYS A 17 -33.25 -38.42 3.03
C LYS A 17 -33.45 -39.60 2.09
N ARG A 18 -33.03 -40.82 2.50
CA ARG A 18 -33.29 -42.03 1.72
C ARG A 18 -34.77 -42.39 1.69
N ARG A 19 -35.47 -42.33 2.83
CA ARG A 19 -36.91 -42.62 2.91
C ARG A 19 -37.74 -41.63 2.12
N GLU A 20 -37.38 -40.34 2.14
CA GLU A 20 -38.04 -39.31 1.36
C GLU A 20 -37.80 -39.49 -0.14
N LYS A 21 -36.57 -39.83 -0.55
CA LYS A 21 -36.24 -40.17 -1.94
C LYS A 21 -37.02 -41.40 -2.42
N GLU A 22 -37.09 -42.46 -1.61
CA GLU A 22 -37.85 -43.68 -1.96
C GLU A 22 -39.36 -43.41 -2.04
N ARG A 23 -39.88 -42.51 -1.20
CA ARG A 23 -41.28 -42.06 -1.26
C ARG A 23 -41.56 -41.27 -2.55
N LEU A 24 -40.66 -40.38 -2.95
CA LEU A 24 -40.78 -39.61 -4.18
C LEU A 24 -40.67 -40.52 -5.42
N GLU A 25 -39.78 -41.50 -5.40
CA GLU A 25 -39.65 -42.50 -6.48
C GLU A 25 -40.90 -43.38 -6.58
N ARG A 26 -41.53 -43.78 -5.47
CA ARG A 26 -42.83 -44.50 -5.50
C ARG A 26 -43.97 -43.64 -6.02
N VAL A 27 -44.02 -42.36 -5.68
CA VAL A 27 -45.03 -41.43 -6.21
C VAL A 27 -44.82 -41.20 -7.72
N ALA A 28 -43.57 -41.07 -8.16
CA ALA A 28 -43.24 -40.96 -9.58
C ALA A 28 -43.58 -42.26 -10.35
N ALA A 29 -43.27 -43.43 -9.78
CA ALA A 29 -43.62 -44.72 -10.36
C ALA A 29 -45.15 -44.92 -10.42
N LYS A 30 -45.89 -44.53 -9.37
CA LYS A 30 -47.36 -44.60 -9.36
C LYS A 30 -47.97 -43.66 -10.41
N LYS A 31 -47.44 -42.44 -10.55
CA LYS A 31 -47.86 -41.51 -11.62
C LYS A 31 -47.52 -42.03 -13.01
N ALA A 32 -46.37 -42.68 -13.19
CA ALA A 32 -46.00 -43.31 -14.45
C ALA A 32 -46.91 -44.52 -14.78
N GLN A 33 -47.32 -45.28 -13.76
CA GLN A 33 -48.23 -46.41 -13.92
C GLN A 33 -49.68 -45.95 -14.18
N GLU A 34 -50.13 -44.87 -13.55
CA GLU A 34 -51.41 -44.21 -13.84
C GLU A 34 -51.42 -43.58 -15.24
N ALA A 35 -50.30 -43.00 -15.69
CA ALA A 35 -50.13 -42.50 -17.06
C ALA A 35 -50.10 -43.64 -18.10
N ALA A 36 -49.53 -44.80 -17.75
CA ALA A 36 -49.56 -46.00 -18.60
C ALA A 36 -50.96 -46.64 -18.65
N ALA A 37 -51.70 -46.64 -17.53
CA ALA A 37 -53.08 -47.14 -17.46
C ALA A 37 -54.09 -46.22 -18.16
N ALA A 38 -53.86 -44.90 -18.17
CA ALA A 38 -54.63 -43.94 -18.97
C ALA A 38 -54.31 -43.98 -20.47
N GLY A 39 -53.27 -44.73 -20.88
CA GLY A 39 -52.85 -44.91 -22.27
C GLY A 39 -53.58 -46.02 -23.04
N GLY A 40 -54.60 -46.65 -22.45
CA GLY A 40 -55.39 -47.71 -23.07
C GLY A 40 -56.73 -47.21 -23.63
N GLY A 41 -56.78 -46.98 -24.95
CA GLY A 41 -58.06 -46.93 -25.68
C GLY A 41 -58.43 -45.56 -26.24
N GLY A 42 -57.87 -45.20 -27.38
CA GLY A 42 -58.33 -44.08 -28.19
C GLY A 42 -57.56 -44.04 -29.50
N ALA A 43 -58.08 -44.72 -30.52
CA ALA A 43 -57.55 -44.67 -31.88
C ALA A 43 -57.44 -43.21 -32.35
N LYS A 44 -56.23 -42.65 -32.32
CA LYS A 44 -55.93 -41.32 -32.87
C LYS A 44 -55.91 -41.42 -34.39
N GLY A 45 -57.07 -41.16 -35.01
CA GLY A 45 -57.09 -40.62 -36.36
C GLY A 45 -56.25 -39.33 -36.44
N PRO A 46 -55.82 -38.89 -37.62
CA PRO A 46 -55.00 -37.70 -37.77
C PRO A 46 -55.68 -36.47 -37.12
N LYS A 47 -55.00 -35.84 -36.15
CA LYS A 47 -55.47 -34.65 -35.42
C LYS A 47 -56.07 -33.61 -36.39
N SER A 48 -57.25 -33.08 -36.07
CA SER A 48 -57.89 -32.06 -36.91
C SER A 48 -56.99 -30.81 -37.01
N LYS A 49 -57.07 -30.09 -38.13
CA LYS A 49 -56.26 -28.88 -38.37
C LYS A 49 -56.41 -27.86 -37.23
N ALA A 50 -57.63 -27.68 -36.73
CA ALA A 50 -57.95 -26.77 -35.63
C ALA A 50 -57.26 -27.12 -34.30
N GLU A 51 -57.08 -28.42 -34.03
CA GLU A 51 -56.44 -28.89 -32.79
C GLU A 51 -54.92 -28.69 -32.85
N ARG A 52 -54.29 -28.94 -34.01
CA ARG A 52 -52.86 -28.65 -34.23
C ARG A 52 -52.55 -27.16 -34.21
N ASP A 53 -53.46 -26.33 -34.72
CA ASP A 53 -53.30 -24.87 -34.71
C ASP A 53 -53.42 -24.30 -33.29
N ARG A 54 -54.27 -24.86 -32.43
CA ARG A 54 -54.34 -24.51 -31.00
C ARG A 54 -53.09 -24.93 -30.23
N GLU A 55 -52.63 -26.17 -30.40
CA GLU A 55 -51.41 -26.69 -29.75
C GLU A 55 -50.16 -25.89 -30.16
N ARG A 56 -50.07 -25.45 -31.42
CA ARG A 56 -49.00 -24.55 -31.88
C ARG A 56 -49.09 -23.15 -31.29
N LYS A 57 -50.30 -22.64 -31.07
CA LYS A 57 -50.53 -21.34 -30.44
C LYS A 57 -50.14 -21.38 -28.97
N GLU A 58 -50.58 -22.40 -28.24
CA GLU A 58 -50.23 -22.64 -26.84
C GLU A 58 -48.72 -22.87 -26.66
N ALA A 59 -48.07 -23.61 -27.57
CA ALA A 59 -46.61 -23.79 -27.54
C ALA A 59 -45.83 -22.48 -27.80
N ARG A 60 -46.36 -21.60 -28.66
CA ARG A 60 -45.76 -20.26 -28.89
C ARG A 60 -45.96 -19.34 -27.70
N GLU A 61 -47.14 -19.37 -27.07
CA GLU A 61 -47.44 -18.60 -25.86
C GLU A 61 -46.59 -19.08 -24.67
N ALA A 62 -46.46 -20.40 -24.49
CA ALA A 62 -45.59 -20.98 -23.47
C ALA A 62 -44.11 -20.63 -23.68
N LYS A 63 -43.64 -20.65 -24.94
CA LYS A 63 -42.27 -20.22 -25.27
C LYS A 63 -42.08 -18.73 -25.00
N ALA A 64 -43.01 -17.88 -25.42
CA ALA A 64 -42.94 -16.44 -25.17
C ALA A 64 -42.97 -16.12 -23.67
N ALA A 65 -43.76 -16.84 -22.88
CA ALA A 65 -43.79 -16.70 -21.43
C ALA A 65 -42.47 -17.12 -20.77
N LYS A 66 -41.85 -18.20 -21.26
CA LYS A 66 -40.53 -18.65 -20.79
C LYS A 66 -39.42 -17.64 -21.14
N ASP A 67 -39.38 -17.18 -22.39
CA ASP A 67 -38.40 -16.19 -22.84
C ASP A 67 -38.56 -14.86 -22.08
N ALA A 68 -39.79 -14.45 -21.76
CA ALA A 68 -40.07 -13.27 -20.93
C ALA A 68 -39.63 -13.45 -19.46
N ALA A 69 -39.80 -14.64 -18.89
CA ALA A 69 -39.35 -14.94 -17.53
C ALA A 69 -37.82 -14.94 -17.42
N GLU A 70 -37.13 -15.55 -18.39
CA GLU A 70 -35.65 -15.55 -18.46
C GLU A 70 -35.09 -14.14 -18.67
N ALA A 71 -35.75 -13.30 -19.47
CA ALA A 71 -35.37 -11.90 -19.64
C ALA A 71 -35.54 -11.09 -18.35
N ALA A 72 -36.65 -11.27 -17.63
CA ALA A 72 -36.90 -10.61 -16.35
C ALA A 72 -35.92 -11.06 -15.26
N GLU A 73 -35.57 -12.35 -15.22
CA GLU A 73 -34.57 -12.88 -14.28
C GLU A 73 -33.17 -12.33 -14.59
N LYS A 74 -32.79 -12.25 -15.87
CA LYS A 74 -31.52 -11.66 -16.29
C LYS A 74 -31.44 -10.16 -15.96
N GLU A 75 -32.54 -9.43 -16.12
CA GLU A 75 -32.62 -8.02 -15.73
C GLU A 75 -32.50 -7.86 -14.21
N ARG A 76 -33.18 -8.71 -13.42
CA ARG A 76 -33.07 -8.70 -11.96
C ARG A 76 -31.64 -8.98 -11.47
N LEU A 77 -30.98 -9.98 -12.04
CA LEU A 77 -29.58 -10.29 -11.72
C LEU A 77 -28.65 -9.15 -12.12
N ALA A 78 -28.90 -8.49 -13.26
CA ALA A 78 -28.11 -7.33 -13.68
C ALA A 78 -28.32 -6.13 -12.75
N THR A 79 -29.53 -5.90 -12.23
CA THR A 79 -29.80 -4.85 -11.23
C THR A 79 -29.15 -5.19 -9.89
N GLU A 80 -29.26 -6.42 -9.41
CA GLU A 80 -28.64 -6.88 -8.16
C GLU A 80 -27.10 -6.75 -8.23
N GLN A 81 -26.48 -7.10 -9.37
CA GLN A 81 -25.04 -6.92 -9.58
C GLN A 81 -24.63 -5.45 -9.60
N ARG A 82 -25.42 -4.56 -10.21
CA ARG A 82 -25.16 -3.13 -10.22
C ARG A 82 -25.28 -2.52 -8.83
N GLU A 83 -26.29 -2.94 -8.06
CA GLU A 83 -26.48 -2.49 -6.67
C GLU A 83 -25.35 -2.98 -5.77
N ALA A 84 -24.92 -4.23 -5.90
CA ALA A 84 -23.78 -4.78 -5.18
C ALA A 84 -22.48 -4.03 -5.50
N ALA A 85 -22.20 -3.78 -6.79
CA ALA A 85 -21.03 -3.01 -7.22
C ALA A 85 -21.09 -1.55 -6.73
N ALA A 86 -22.27 -0.92 -6.74
CA ALA A 86 -22.45 0.43 -6.22
C ALA A 86 -22.25 0.49 -4.69
N ALA A 87 -22.72 -0.52 -3.96
CA ALA A 87 -22.52 -0.63 -2.52
C ALA A 87 -21.04 -0.83 -2.15
N GLU A 88 -20.32 -1.66 -2.89
CA GLU A 88 -18.87 -1.86 -2.71
C GLU A 88 -18.10 -0.55 -2.96
N LEU A 89 -18.44 0.16 -4.04
CA LEU A 89 -17.82 1.45 -4.36
C LEU A 89 -18.14 2.52 -3.30
N ALA A 90 -19.37 2.54 -2.78
CA ALA A 90 -19.75 3.42 -1.69
C ALA A 90 -19.00 3.10 -0.38
N ALA A 91 -18.82 1.81 -0.06
CA ALA A 91 -18.05 1.38 1.11
C ALA A 91 -16.56 1.74 0.98
N ALA A 92 -15.97 1.53 -0.20
CA ALA A 92 -14.60 1.95 -0.49
C ALA A 92 -14.43 3.47 -0.39
N ALA A 93 -15.38 4.24 -0.91
CA ALA A 93 -15.38 5.70 -0.81
C ALA A 93 -15.53 6.18 0.65
N ALA A 94 -16.40 5.55 1.44
CA ALA A 94 -16.55 5.87 2.86
C ALA A 94 -15.27 5.57 3.66
N SER A 95 -14.64 4.43 3.40
CA SER A 95 -13.35 4.06 4.00
C SER A 95 -12.24 5.05 3.62
N ALA A 96 -12.13 5.40 2.33
CA ALA A 96 -11.16 6.39 1.87
C ALA A 96 -11.39 7.77 2.51
N LYS A 97 -12.65 8.20 2.65
CA LYS A 97 -12.99 9.44 3.34
C LYS A 97 -12.59 9.39 4.81
N ALA A 98 -12.92 8.31 5.53
CA ALA A 98 -12.53 8.16 6.93
C ALA A 98 -11.00 8.16 7.12
N ALA A 99 -10.27 7.53 6.21
CA ALA A 99 -8.81 7.56 6.20
C ALA A 99 -8.26 8.97 5.94
N ALA A 100 -8.86 9.73 5.02
CA ALA A 100 -8.49 11.12 4.74
C ALA A 100 -8.75 12.05 5.94
N ASP A 101 -9.92 11.93 6.58
CA ASP A 101 -10.27 12.71 7.78
C ASP A 101 -9.32 12.40 8.95
N ALA A 102 -8.99 11.12 9.16
CA ALA A 102 -8.03 10.70 10.17
C ALA A 102 -6.62 11.23 9.88
N ARG A 103 -6.20 11.27 8.61
CA ARG A 103 -4.94 11.85 8.18
C ARG A 103 -4.90 13.36 8.46
N LEU A 104 -5.95 14.09 8.07
CA LEU A 104 -6.03 15.54 8.28
C LEU A 104 -5.96 15.90 9.77
N LYS A 105 -6.66 15.13 10.62
CA LYS A 105 -6.61 15.32 12.07
C LYS A 105 -5.18 15.17 12.62
N ARG A 106 -4.45 14.14 12.19
CA ARG A 106 -3.05 13.93 12.60
C ARG A 106 -2.14 15.06 12.12
N GLU A 107 -2.29 15.50 10.87
CA GLU A 107 -1.53 16.63 10.32
C GLU A 107 -1.81 17.92 11.13
N SER A 108 -3.07 18.15 11.55
CA SER A 108 -3.43 19.27 12.43
C SER A 108 -2.84 19.17 13.83
N GLU A 109 -2.76 17.97 14.41
CA GLU A 109 -2.13 17.73 15.71
C GLU A 109 -0.61 17.99 15.63
N LEU A 110 0.05 17.51 14.57
CA LEU A 110 1.47 17.79 14.31
C LEU A 110 1.73 19.28 14.11
N ALA A 111 0.89 19.97 13.34
CA ALA A 111 0.97 21.42 13.17
C ALA A 111 0.87 22.16 14.51
N SER A 112 -0.07 21.75 15.37
CA SER A 112 -0.25 22.34 16.69
C SER A 112 0.96 22.09 17.60
N ALA A 113 1.57 20.91 17.52
CA ALA A 113 2.79 20.57 18.26
C ALA A 113 4.00 21.40 17.79
N VAL A 114 4.13 21.62 16.48
CA VAL A 114 5.17 22.49 15.91
C VAL A 114 4.98 23.94 16.37
N LEU A 115 3.75 24.45 16.30
CA LEU A 115 3.44 25.83 16.69
C LEU A 115 3.66 26.07 18.19
N SER A 116 3.37 25.08 19.04
CA SER A 116 3.62 25.18 20.49
C SER A 116 5.11 25.14 20.85
N ALA A 117 5.95 24.61 19.95
CA ALA A 117 7.40 24.58 20.11
C ALA A 117 8.12 25.83 19.55
N ARG A 118 7.37 26.87 19.13
CA ARG A 118 7.95 28.14 18.66
C ARG A 118 8.92 28.75 19.67
N GLY A 119 10.04 29.27 19.15
CA GLY A 119 11.11 29.87 19.96
C GLY A 119 12.16 28.88 20.48
N ARG A 120 11.98 27.58 20.25
CA ARG A 120 13.00 26.55 20.53
C ARG A 120 13.97 26.39 19.37
N PRO A 121 15.18 25.84 19.60
CA PRO A 121 16.11 25.50 18.52
C PRO A 121 15.47 24.55 17.51
N LEU A 122 15.62 24.83 16.21
CA LEU A 122 15.02 24.02 15.13
C LEU A 122 15.40 22.54 15.20
N VAL A 123 16.63 22.24 15.63
CA VAL A 123 17.10 20.86 15.83
C VAL A 123 16.24 20.10 16.83
N GLU A 124 15.83 20.73 17.93
CA GLU A 124 14.97 20.10 18.94
C GLU A 124 13.54 19.95 18.43
N VAL A 125 13.03 20.95 17.70
CA VAL A 125 11.66 20.91 17.15
C VAL A 125 11.53 19.79 16.13
N VAL A 126 12.51 19.64 15.24
CA VAL A 126 12.51 18.58 14.22
C VAL A 126 12.74 17.20 14.84
N ALA A 127 13.60 17.09 15.87
CA ALA A 127 13.76 15.86 16.62
C ALA A 127 12.45 15.45 17.33
N GLN A 128 11.79 16.38 18.01
CA GLN A 128 10.51 16.12 18.66
C GLN A 128 9.44 15.73 17.64
N LEU A 129 9.39 16.39 16.48
CA LEU A 129 8.48 16.03 15.39
C LEU A 129 8.73 14.59 14.92
N ALA A 130 9.99 14.19 14.75
CA ALA A 130 10.39 12.84 14.36
C ALA A 130 10.03 11.77 15.41
N GLU A 131 9.98 12.12 16.69
CA GLU A 131 9.58 11.22 17.78
C GLU A 131 8.07 11.04 17.87
N HIS A 132 7.29 12.10 17.63
CA HIS A 132 5.83 12.06 17.77
C HIS A 132 5.10 11.63 16.49
N ALA A 133 5.78 11.69 15.34
CA ALA A 133 5.24 11.23 14.07
C ALA A 133 5.03 9.70 14.09
N ALA A 134 3.94 9.24 13.46
CA ALA A 134 3.63 7.81 13.31
C ALA A 134 4.62 7.06 12.37
N GLY A 135 5.62 7.76 11.83
CA GLY A 135 6.66 7.24 10.95
C GLY A 135 7.33 8.38 10.17
N PRO A 136 8.42 8.11 9.43
CA PRO A 136 9.17 9.12 8.69
C PRO A 136 8.31 9.92 7.70
N LEU A 137 7.40 9.27 6.97
CA LEU A 137 6.50 9.96 6.03
C LEU A 137 5.57 10.97 6.71
N ALA A 138 5.14 10.71 7.95
CA ALA A 138 4.28 11.63 8.68
C ALA A 138 5.02 12.92 9.09
N VAL A 139 6.37 12.91 9.10
CA VAL A 139 7.20 14.10 9.37
C VAL A 139 7.01 15.17 8.29
N CYS A 140 6.73 14.79 7.04
CA CYS A 140 6.52 15.76 5.94
C CYS A 140 5.43 16.79 6.25
N GLY A 141 4.36 16.39 6.95
CA GLY A 141 3.29 17.32 7.34
C GLY A 141 3.77 18.38 8.33
N GLY A 142 4.57 18.01 9.32
CA GLY A 142 5.17 18.98 10.26
C GLY A 142 6.25 19.84 9.61
N LEU A 143 7.05 19.29 8.69
CA LEU A 143 8.02 20.06 7.92
C LEU A 143 7.35 21.10 7.01
N LEU A 144 6.19 20.77 6.43
CA LEU A 144 5.39 21.72 5.67
C LEU A 144 5.00 22.93 6.52
N VAL A 145 4.55 22.71 7.75
CA VAL A 145 4.21 23.79 8.69
C VAL A 145 5.44 24.62 9.05
N LEU A 146 6.59 23.98 9.29
CA LEU A 146 7.84 24.70 9.54
C LEU A 146 8.31 25.54 8.35
N CYS A 147 8.01 25.11 7.12
CA CYS A 147 8.35 25.85 5.91
C CYS A 147 7.57 27.18 5.75
N GLU A 148 6.47 27.36 6.47
CA GLU A 148 5.75 28.65 6.50
C GLU A 148 6.52 29.72 7.29
N GLU A 149 7.40 29.32 8.21
CA GLU A 149 8.17 30.22 9.07
C GLU A 149 9.67 30.25 8.75
N HIS A 150 10.17 29.19 8.10
CA HIS A 150 11.58 29.00 7.83
C HIS A 150 11.81 28.61 6.37
N ALA A 151 12.89 29.11 5.79
CA ALA A 151 13.33 28.63 4.49
C ALA A 151 13.58 27.11 4.56
N PRO A 152 13.10 26.30 3.59
CA PRO A 152 13.24 24.84 3.60
C PRO A 152 14.69 24.37 3.79
N GLN A 153 15.65 25.11 3.21
CA GLN A 153 17.08 24.84 3.33
C GLN A 153 17.56 24.83 4.79
N ARG A 154 16.97 25.65 5.67
CA ARG A 154 17.32 25.71 7.11
C ARG A 154 16.84 24.49 7.90
N LEU A 155 15.96 23.67 7.31
CA LEU A 155 15.42 22.47 7.94
C LEU A 155 16.22 21.21 7.58
N LEU A 156 17.10 21.28 6.56
CA LEU A 156 17.91 20.15 6.11
C LEU A 156 18.86 19.65 7.20
N ALA A 157 19.61 20.55 7.84
CA ALA A 157 20.55 20.17 8.91
C ALA A 157 19.84 19.58 10.15
N PRO A 158 18.76 20.20 10.68
CA PRO A 158 17.92 19.58 11.70
C PRO A 158 17.40 18.18 11.33
N LEU A 159 16.85 18.01 10.12
CA LEU A 159 16.33 16.71 9.69
C LEU A 159 17.45 15.68 9.57
N LEU A 160 18.60 16.05 9.03
CA LEU A 160 19.74 15.14 8.90
C LEU A 160 20.30 14.73 10.27
N SER A 161 20.29 15.62 11.26
CA SER A 161 20.71 15.26 12.62
C SER A 161 19.85 14.12 13.20
N VAL A 162 18.55 14.07 12.88
CA VAL A 162 17.67 12.95 13.22
C VAL A 162 18.12 11.67 12.52
N VAL A 163 18.39 11.71 11.22
CA VAL A 163 18.87 10.56 10.44
C VAL A 163 20.18 10.01 11.04
N VAL A 164 21.13 10.88 11.35
CA VAL A 164 22.41 10.51 11.96
C VAL A 164 22.21 9.93 13.36
N ALA A 165 21.32 10.50 14.18
CA ALA A 165 20.98 9.93 15.49
C ALA A 165 20.34 8.55 15.39
N ARG A 166 19.49 8.29 14.37
CA ARG A 166 18.92 6.96 14.11
C ARG A 166 19.98 5.96 13.67
N LEU A 167 20.92 6.38 12.85
CA LEU A 167 22.06 5.54 12.46
C LEU A 167 22.95 5.20 13.66
N ALA A 168 23.24 6.17 14.52
CA ALA A 168 23.98 5.93 15.76
C ALA A 168 23.23 4.95 16.69
N ALA A 169 21.91 5.07 16.80
CA ALA A 169 21.07 4.18 17.59
C ALA A 169 20.96 2.76 17.04
N ALA A 170 21.22 2.55 15.74
CA ALA A 170 21.29 1.22 15.13
C ALA A 170 22.47 0.38 15.68
N GLY A 171 23.45 1.03 16.33
CA GLY A 171 24.43 0.34 17.17
C GLY A 171 25.40 -0.58 16.42
N VAL A 172 25.76 -0.23 15.18
CA VAL A 172 26.71 -1.03 14.39
C VAL A 172 28.09 -1.01 15.05
N ASP A 173 28.55 -2.17 15.48
CA ASP A 173 29.92 -2.34 15.98
C ASP A 173 30.91 -2.31 14.81
N LEU A 174 31.50 -1.13 14.61
CA LEU A 174 32.50 -0.89 13.58
C LEU A 174 33.77 -1.73 13.74
N ALA A 175 34.11 -2.15 14.96
CA ALA A 175 35.26 -3.02 15.17
C ALA A 175 34.98 -4.46 14.71
N ALA A 176 33.72 -4.87 14.75
CA ALA A 176 33.25 -6.17 14.28
C ALA A 176 32.83 -6.18 12.79
N ASP A 177 32.90 -5.04 12.09
CA ASP A 177 32.52 -4.89 10.68
C ASP A 177 33.72 -4.54 9.77
N PRO A 178 34.71 -5.44 9.61
CA PRO A 178 35.93 -5.16 8.85
C PRO A 178 35.68 -4.94 7.34
N SER A 179 34.55 -5.42 6.82
CA SER A 179 34.14 -5.20 5.43
C SER A 179 33.29 -3.94 5.24
N GLY A 180 32.78 -3.33 6.32
CA GLY A 180 31.85 -2.21 6.27
C GLY A 180 30.45 -2.58 5.75
N ALA A 181 30.14 -3.88 5.64
CA ALA A 181 28.90 -4.35 5.03
C ALA A 181 27.69 -4.11 5.93
N ALA A 182 27.83 -4.36 7.24
CA ALA A 182 26.76 -4.11 8.20
C ALA A 182 26.48 -2.61 8.35
N SER A 183 27.55 -1.82 8.36
CA SER A 183 27.51 -0.36 8.38
C SER A 183 26.81 0.22 7.15
N THR A 184 27.16 -0.29 5.96
CA THR A 184 26.50 0.10 4.70
C THR A 184 25.01 -0.28 4.68
N ALA A 185 24.67 -1.49 5.13
CA ALA A 185 23.28 -1.93 5.18
C ALA A 185 22.43 -1.08 6.15
N ALA A 186 22.96 -0.80 7.35
CA ALA A 186 22.29 0.04 8.33
C ALA A 186 22.08 1.47 7.81
N ALA A 187 23.10 2.06 7.17
CA ALA A 187 22.99 3.37 6.55
C ALA A 187 21.93 3.38 5.44
N ALA A 188 21.90 2.35 4.58
CA ALA A 188 20.91 2.22 3.51
C ALA A 188 19.48 2.07 4.06
N GLU A 189 19.28 1.28 5.12
CA GLU A 189 17.97 1.12 5.76
C GLU A 189 17.47 2.44 6.36
N VAL A 190 18.32 3.11 7.15
CA VAL A 190 17.96 4.38 7.79
C VAL A 190 17.71 5.46 6.75
N VAL A 191 18.62 5.66 5.79
CA VAL A 191 18.42 6.67 4.74
C VAL A 191 17.21 6.34 3.89
N GLY A 192 16.99 5.07 3.52
CA GLY A 192 15.81 4.64 2.76
C GLY A 192 14.50 4.97 3.47
N ALA A 193 14.42 4.77 4.79
CA ALA A 193 13.25 5.14 5.58
C ALA A 193 13.00 6.67 5.59
N TRP A 194 14.06 7.48 5.52
CA TRP A 194 14.01 8.95 5.57
C TRP A 194 14.15 9.64 4.20
N GLN A 195 14.25 8.86 3.12
CA GLN A 195 14.47 9.36 1.76
C GLN A 195 13.39 10.36 1.37
N GLN A 196 12.12 10.02 1.63
CA GLN A 196 10.99 10.84 1.23
C GLN A 196 10.96 12.21 1.95
N PRO A 197 11.08 12.30 3.28
CA PRO A 197 11.20 13.59 3.97
C PRO A 197 12.39 14.45 3.51
N VAL A 198 13.57 13.85 3.36
CA VAL A 198 14.78 14.57 2.95
C VAL A 198 14.65 15.05 1.51
N GLY A 199 14.26 14.16 0.59
CA GLY A 199 14.05 14.48 -0.82
C GLY A 199 12.96 15.53 -1.03
N TRP A 200 11.87 15.45 -0.26
CA TRP A 200 10.82 16.46 -0.28
C TRP A 200 11.35 17.85 0.09
N LEU A 201 12.16 17.98 1.15
CA LEU A 201 12.78 19.26 1.52
C LEU A 201 13.74 19.78 0.45
N VAL A 202 14.60 18.91 -0.10
CA VAL A 202 15.53 19.26 -1.18
C VAL A 202 14.76 19.81 -2.39
N CYS A 203 13.69 19.14 -2.80
CA CYS A 203 12.82 19.58 -3.90
C CYS A 203 12.00 20.84 -3.59
N ARG A 204 11.86 21.21 -2.31
CA ARG A 204 11.14 22.42 -1.89
C ARG A 204 12.04 23.66 -1.83
N CYS A 205 13.35 23.48 -1.80
CA CYS A 205 14.31 24.57 -1.86
C CYS A 205 14.24 25.26 -3.24
N ALA A 206 14.54 26.56 -3.28
CA ALA A 206 14.52 27.34 -4.52
C ALA A 206 15.61 26.88 -5.51
N ASP A 207 16.77 26.50 -5.00
CA ASP A 207 17.87 25.91 -5.75
C ASP A 207 18.17 24.51 -5.21
N ARG A 208 17.97 23.50 -6.06
CA ARG A 208 18.22 22.10 -5.71
C ARG A 208 19.70 21.82 -5.44
N ARG A 209 20.60 22.42 -6.21
CA ARG A 209 22.04 22.20 -6.09
C ARG A 209 22.54 22.79 -4.77
N GLU A 210 22.09 23.99 -4.41
CA GLU A 210 22.42 24.58 -3.11
C GLU A 210 21.86 23.78 -1.93
N ALA A 211 20.65 23.22 -2.07
CA ALA A 211 20.06 22.35 -1.06
C ALA A 211 20.88 21.06 -0.86
N GLN A 212 21.32 20.43 -1.94
CA GLN A 212 22.17 19.24 -1.86
C GLN A 212 23.56 19.55 -1.28
N LEU A 213 24.14 20.71 -1.58
CA LEU A 213 25.37 21.17 -0.93
C LEU A 213 25.16 21.40 0.57
N GLU A 214 24.02 21.96 0.96
CA GLU A 214 23.68 22.14 2.37
C GLU A 214 23.49 20.80 3.09
N LEU A 215 22.86 19.83 2.42
CA LEU A 215 22.74 18.46 2.94
C LEU A 215 24.12 17.84 3.17
N LEU A 216 25.04 17.97 2.21
CA LEU A 216 26.42 17.50 2.32
C LEU A 216 27.19 18.19 3.48
N ARG A 217 27.04 19.51 3.64
CA ARG A 217 27.63 20.24 4.77
C ARG A 217 27.08 19.77 6.11
N ALA A 218 25.76 19.64 6.20
CA ALA A 218 25.10 19.12 7.39
C ALA A 218 25.58 17.71 7.73
N THR A 219 25.87 16.87 6.73
CA THR A 219 26.45 15.54 6.95
C THR A 219 27.78 15.66 7.66
N CYS A 220 28.68 16.54 7.19
CA CYS A 220 29.97 16.76 7.86
C CYS A 220 29.81 17.23 9.30
N ASP A 221 28.94 18.22 9.52
CA ASP A 221 28.79 18.84 10.82
C ASP A 221 28.18 17.87 11.84
N SER A 222 27.32 16.96 11.39
CA SER A 222 26.69 15.95 12.23
C SER A 222 27.62 14.78 12.58
N LEU A 223 28.70 14.56 11.84
CA LEU A 223 29.66 13.46 12.06
C LEU A 223 30.83 13.87 13.00
N GLY A 224 30.63 14.89 13.84
CA GLY A 224 31.68 15.51 14.67
C GLY A 224 32.39 14.59 15.67
N GLU A 225 31.85 13.40 15.95
CA GLU A 225 32.48 12.40 16.81
C GLU A 225 33.34 11.41 16.01
N ALA A 226 34.51 11.03 16.54
CA ALA A 226 35.43 10.12 15.86
C ALA A 226 34.81 8.76 15.50
N ALA A 227 33.87 8.26 16.32
CA ALA A 227 33.11 7.05 16.04
C ALA A 227 32.15 7.20 14.85
N LEU A 228 31.57 8.39 14.69
CA LEU A 228 30.68 8.71 13.57
C LEU A 228 31.46 8.97 12.27
N LEU A 229 32.71 9.44 12.32
CA LEU A 229 33.52 9.63 11.11
C LEU A 229 33.68 8.35 10.26
N ALA A 230 33.68 7.18 10.89
CA ALA A 230 33.71 5.89 10.18
C ALA A 230 32.39 5.59 9.43
N GLN A 231 31.28 6.22 9.84
CA GLN A 231 29.98 6.15 9.16
C GLN A 231 29.85 7.12 7.98
N ALA A 232 30.85 7.99 7.75
CA ALA A 232 30.79 9.01 6.70
C ALA A 232 30.59 8.41 5.30
N ALA A 233 31.41 7.43 4.91
CA ALA A 233 31.30 6.79 3.60
C ALA A 233 29.99 5.99 3.42
N PRO A 234 29.59 5.11 4.37
CA PRO A 234 28.28 4.44 4.33
C PRO A 234 27.10 5.40 4.19
N LEU A 235 27.09 6.49 4.97
CA LEU A 235 26.01 7.48 4.94
C LEU A 235 25.97 8.23 3.60
N LEU A 236 27.12 8.68 3.08
CA LEU A 236 27.19 9.36 1.79
C LEU A 236 26.78 8.44 0.64
N LYS A 237 27.21 7.17 0.67
CA LYS A 237 26.78 6.15 -0.29
C LYS A 237 25.27 5.97 -0.27
N ALA A 238 24.67 5.83 0.91
CA ALA A 238 23.23 5.67 1.06
C ALA A 238 22.44 6.91 0.59
N LEU A 239 22.94 8.12 0.85
CA LEU A 239 22.32 9.37 0.36
C LEU A 239 22.39 9.48 -1.18
N TRP A 240 23.49 9.03 -1.78
CA TRP A 240 23.64 8.97 -3.24
C TRP A 240 22.74 7.88 -3.86
N GLU A 241 22.74 6.65 -3.33
CA GLU A 241 21.88 5.55 -3.81
C GLU A 241 20.38 5.87 -3.66
N ALA A 242 20.03 6.76 -2.73
CA ALA A 242 18.67 7.24 -2.54
C ALA A 242 18.31 8.46 -3.44
N ASP A 243 19.14 8.80 -4.43
CA ASP A 243 18.97 9.95 -5.35
C ASP A 243 18.83 11.32 -4.64
N LEU A 244 19.30 11.43 -3.40
CA LEU A 244 19.21 12.68 -2.65
C LEU A 244 20.33 13.65 -3.04
N ILE A 245 21.47 13.13 -3.50
CA ILE A 245 22.67 13.90 -3.85
C ILE A 245 23.16 13.44 -5.22
N GLU A 246 23.36 14.40 -6.12
CA GLU A 246 23.92 14.12 -7.45
C GLU A 246 25.40 13.74 -7.35
N GLU A 247 25.83 12.78 -8.17
CA GLU A 247 27.20 12.27 -8.19
C GLU A 247 28.24 13.37 -8.45
N GLU A 248 28.05 14.18 -9.50
CA GLU A 248 28.97 15.27 -9.84
C GLU A 248 29.16 16.26 -8.69
N LEU A 249 28.06 16.54 -7.96
CA LEU A 249 28.08 17.44 -6.83
C LEU A 249 28.85 16.84 -5.65
N LEU A 250 28.63 15.55 -5.37
CA LEU A 250 29.33 14.82 -4.33
C LEU A 250 30.83 14.77 -4.61
N LEU A 251 31.23 14.45 -5.84
CA LEU A 251 32.63 14.39 -6.26
C LEU A 251 33.31 15.76 -6.18
N GLY A 252 32.64 16.82 -6.66
CA GLY A 252 33.16 18.19 -6.57
C GLY A 252 33.27 18.67 -5.12
N TRP A 253 32.30 18.33 -4.28
CA TRP A 253 32.32 18.64 -2.86
C TRP A 253 33.40 17.88 -2.08
N ALA A 254 33.63 16.60 -2.40
CA ALA A 254 34.65 15.78 -1.74
C ALA A 254 36.05 16.40 -1.84
N GLU A 255 36.33 17.12 -2.93
CA GLU A 255 37.57 17.86 -3.10
C GLU A 255 37.72 19.06 -2.15
N THR A 256 36.64 19.54 -1.55
CA THR A 256 36.68 20.66 -0.59
C THR A 256 36.85 20.21 0.87
N LEU A 257 36.85 18.89 1.11
CA LEU A 257 36.88 18.33 2.46
C LEU A 257 38.21 18.53 3.18
N ARG A 258 38.11 18.69 4.51
CA ARG A 258 39.29 18.68 5.39
C ARG A 258 40.00 17.32 5.33
N PRO A 259 41.33 17.25 5.50
CA PRO A 259 42.11 16.02 5.29
C PRO A 259 41.63 14.80 6.10
N SER A 260 41.18 15.00 7.34
CA SER A 260 40.70 13.91 8.20
C SER A 260 39.45 13.23 7.65
N LEU A 261 38.45 14.02 7.25
CA LEU A 261 37.21 13.49 6.69
C LEU A 261 37.43 12.97 5.27
N ARG A 262 38.26 13.65 4.47
CA ARG A 262 38.64 13.19 3.13
C ARG A 262 39.16 11.75 3.19
N ARG A 263 40.07 11.43 4.13
CA ARG A 263 40.59 10.07 4.31
C ARG A 263 39.50 9.03 4.59
N CYS A 264 38.44 9.38 5.32
CA CYS A 264 37.35 8.47 5.64
C CYS A 264 36.42 8.22 4.43
N VAL A 265 36.24 9.21 3.57
CA VAL A 265 35.33 9.11 2.41
C VAL A 265 36.05 8.72 1.11
N GLU A 266 37.38 8.83 1.06
CA GLU A 266 38.22 8.54 -0.12
C GLU A 266 37.94 7.18 -0.75
N PRO A 267 37.77 6.06 0.01
CA PRO A 267 37.48 4.77 -0.60
C PRO A 267 36.18 4.78 -1.41
N PHE A 268 35.14 5.44 -0.89
CA PHE A 268 33.87 5.59 -1.58
C PHE A 268 33.97 6.52 -2.79
N VAL A 269 34.65 7.67 -2.65
CA VAL A 269 34.86 8.63 -3.75
C VAL A 269 35.66 8.00 -4.89
N THR A 270 36.67 7.20 -4.56
CA THR A 270 37.47 6.46 -5.55
C THR A 270 36.61 5.43 -6.27
N TRP A 271 35.85 4.63 -5.52
CA TRP A 271 34.93 3.65 -6.09
C TRP A 271 33.89 4.30 -7.02
N LEU A 272 33.30 5.43 -6.61
CA LEU A 272 32.29 6.15 -7.38
C LEU A 272 32.86 6.62 -8.73
N ARG A 273 34.08 7.15 -8.73
CA ARG A 273 34.79 7.55 -9.97
C ARG A 273 35.06 6.38 -10.90
N THR A 274 35.37 5.19 -10.37
CA THR A 274 35.64 4.01 -11.20
C THR A 274 34.37 3.33 -11.70
N ALA A 275 33.31 3.31 -10.89
CA ALA A 275 32.04 2.69 -11.25
C ALA A 275 31.38 3.40 -12.44
N ALA A 276 31.50 4.72 -12.54
CA ALA A 276 31.04 5.49 -13.68
C ALA A 276 31.77 5.10 -14.99
N VAL A 277 33.08 4.84 -14.92
CA VAL A 277 33.90 4.45 -16.09
C VAL A 277 33.57 3.05 -16.58
N ASP A 278 33.23 2.12 -15.68
CA ASP A 278 32.86 0.74 -16.06
C ASP A 278 31.43 0.63 -16.60
N ALA A 279 30.54 1.58 -16.28
CA ALA A 279 29.17 1.61 -16.79
C ALA A 279 29.05 2.23 -18.20
N GLU A 280 30.04 3.05 -18.60
CA GLU A 280 30.12 3.69 -19.92
C GLU A 280 30.88 2.87 -20.98
N ASN A 281 31.48 1.74 -20.60
CA ASN A 281 32.21 0.81 -21.49
C ASN A 281 31.45 -0.51 -21.72
#